data_AF-A0A6P3XA59-F1
#
_entry.id   AF-A0A6P3XA59-F1
#
_cell.length_a   1.000
_cell.length_b   1.000
_cell.length_c   1.000
_cell.angle_alpha   90.00
_cell.angle_beta   90.00
_cell.angle_gamma   90.00
#
_symmetry.space_group_name_H-M   'P 1'
#
loop_
_entity.id
_entity.type
_entity.pdbx_description
1 polymer ?
#
loop_
_entity_poly.entity_id
_entity_poly.type
_entity_poly.pdbx_seq_one_letter_code
_entity_poly.pdbx_strand_id
1 'polypeptide(L)'
;MNILPKKRWHVRTKENIARVRRDEAKAAEEEKIKQERIQKAETEAKVNFLRDQARSKYDGREKTIVSNVKLEHVNFFADLEDGKIDYNRPNANHEREKKEEKEKYEKQIGYLTYLGQDTNEATGKKNWYEELPKRLVDMEKNVEIETKKKTLIDPMVDIKRYLTVMRSESAKDQPTVKTEAVKRKYDSDNSYSDQESHSSHKKHKKDKKHKKHKKEKYKESIKKETKSQSNVDIEKLRADRLLREQSEKLRTETLMAKVRGDPVPVIAPVVTLKPAIKQKYNSQFFPEIARQNVERTPNKYKLTNIDS
;
A
#
# COMPACT_ATOMS: atom_id res chain seq x y z
N MET A 1 -22.08 26.69 -21.67
CA MET A 1 -22.57 27.24 -20.39
C MET A 1 -23.22 26.12 -19.59
N ASN A 2 -22.74 25.80 -18.38
CA ASN A 2 -23.40 24.80 -17.51
C ASN A 2 -24.52 25.49 -16.70
N ILE A 3 -25.76 25.11 -16.96
CA ILE A 3 -26.95 25.68 -16.29
C ILE A 3 -27.40 24.86 -15.07
N LEU A 4 -26.82 23.68 -14.87
CA LEU A 4 -27.22 22.71 -13.84
C LEU A 4 -27.06 23.26 -12.41
N PRO A 5 -25.99 23.99 -12.05
CA PRO A 5 -25.83 24.63 -10.73
C PRO A 5 -26.94 25.61 -10.36
N LYS A 6 -27.66 26.15 -11.35
CA LYS A 6 -28.76 27.11 -11.14
C LYS A 6 -30.12 26.42 -10.97
N LYS A 7 -30.18 25.08 -11.07
CA LYS A 7 -31.43 24.32 -10.94
C LYS A 7 -31.56 23.79 -9.52
N ARG A 8 -32.75 23.98 -8.94
CA ARG A 8 -33.09 23.56 -7.56
C ARG A 8 -33.07 22.04 -7.37
N TRP A 9 -33.22 21.26 -8.44
CA TRP A 9 -33.16 19.79 -8.40
C TRP A 9 -31.75 19.22 -8.54
N HIS A 10 -30.73 20.05 -8.74
CA HIS A 10 -29.39 19.53 -8.96
C HIS A 10 -28.83 18.89 -7.68
N VAL A 11 -28.64 17.57 -7.72
CA VAL A 11 -28.19 16.74 -6.59
C VAL A 11 -26.90 17.23 -5.92
N ARG A 12 -26.01 17.90 -6.67
CA ARG A 12 -24.69 18.34 -6.17
C ARG A 12 -24.71 19.72 -5.51
N THR A 13 -25.85 20.41 -5.46
CA THR A 13 -25.94 21.69 -4.74
C THR A 13 -25.83 21.43 -3.24
N LYS A 14 -25.19 22.36 -2.53
CA LYS A 14 -24.98 22.23 -1.07
C LYS A 14 -26.29 22.02 -0.31
N GLU A 15 -27.36 22.71 -0.73
CA GLU A 15 -28.70 22.60 -0.14
C GLU A 15 -29.30 21.19 -0.29
N ASN A 16 -29.20 20.59 -1.48
CA ASN A 16 -29.75 19.25 -1.70
C ASN A 16 -28.96 18.18 -0.96
N ILE A 17 -27.62 18.29 -0.95
CA ILE A 17 -26.78 17.38 -0.18
C ILE A 17 -27.10 17.51 1.33
N ALA A 18 -27.29 18.72 1.85
CA ALA A 18 -27.67 18.93 3.25
C ALA A 18 -29.06 18.36 3.57
N ARG A 19 -30.00 18.40 2.63
CA ARG A 19 -31.32 17.80 2.78
C ARG A 19 -31.23 16.27 2.87
N VAL A 20 -30.48 15.66 1.95
CA VAL A 20 -30.21 14.21 1.97
C VAL A 20 -29.54 13.79 3.28
N ARG A 21 -28.52 14.51 3.75
CA ARG A 21 -27.88 14.21 5.03
C ARG A 21 -28.83 14.28 6.22
N ARG A 22 -29.78 15.24 6.23
CA ARG A 22 -30.78 15.34 7.30
C ARG A 22 -31.72 14.14 7.27
N ASP A 23 -32.16 13.74 6.08
CA ASP A 23 -33.07 12.61 5.91
C ASP A 23 -32.36 11.28 6.27
N GLU A 24 -31.10 11.11 5.87
CA GLU A 24 -30.24 9.99 6.26
C GLU A 24 -30.00 9.95 7.78
N ALA A 25 -29.70 11.09 8.40
CA ALA A 25 -29.52 11.18 9.85
C ALA A 25 -30.80 10.82 10.60
N LYS A 26 -31.96 11.32 10.13
CA LYS A 26 -33.26 11.00 10.72
C LYS A 26 -33.58 9.50 10.58
N ALA A 27 -33.32 8.91 9.41
CA ALA A 27 -33.49 7.48 9.20
C ALA A 27 -32.60 6.65 10.15
N ALA A 28 -31.34 7.06 10.32
CA ALA A 28 -30.41 6.40 11.23
C ALA A 28 -30.83 6.53 12.71
N GLU A 29 -31.38 7.67 13.13
CA GLU A 29 -31.94 7.86 14.49
C GLU A 29 -33.16 6.96 14.72
N GLU A 30 -34.09 6.90 13.77
CA GLU A 30 -35.27 6.03 13.86
C GLU A 30 -34.91 4.54 13.92
N GLU A 31 -33.88 4.11 13.18
CA GLU A 31 -33.36 2.75 13.25
C GLU A 31 -32.71 2.44 14.60
N LYS A 32 -31.93 3.38 15.16
CA LYS A 32 -31.34 3.23 16.50
C LYS A 32 -32.42 3.09 17.57
N ILE A 33 -33.45 3.94 17.54
CA ILE A 33 -34.56 3.87 18.51
C ILE A 33 -35.27 2.51 18.42
N LYS A 34 -35.48 1.98 17.19
CA LYS A 34 -36.05 0.64 17.01
C LYS A 34 -35.16 -0.45 17.56
N GLN A 35 -33.86 -0.39 17.30
CA GLN A 35 -32.88 -1.36 17.83
C GLN A 35 -32.83 -1.32 19.35
N GLU A 36 -32.79 -0.15 19.96
CA GLU A 36 -32.83 0.01 21.42
C GLU A 36 -34.11 -0.58 22.02
N ARG A 37 -35.25 -0.37 21.37
CA ARG A 37 -36.53 -0.99 21.78
C ARG A 37 -36.48 -2.51 21.70
N ILE A 38 -35.92 -3.06 20.61
CA ILE A 38 -35.77 -4.51 20.43
C ILE A 38 -34.84 -5.07 21.52
N GLN A 39 -33.68 -4.47 21.72
CA GLN A 39 -32.72 -4.90 22.75
C GLN A 39 -33.34 -4.84 24.15
N LYS A 40 -34.07 -3.77 24.46
CA LYS A 40 -34.78 -3.66 25.74
C LYS A 40 -35.80 -4.80 25.90
N ALA A 41 -36.64 -5.04 24.89
CA ALA A 41 -37.61 -6.14 24.92
C ALA A 41 -36.94 -7.52 25.05
N GLU A 42 -35.81 -7.75 24.38
CA GLU A 42 -35.02 -8.99 24.50
C GLU A 42 -34.46 -9.17 25.90
N THR A 43 -33.90 -8.11 26.50
CA THR A 43 -33.38 -8.17 27.86
C THR A 43 -34.48 -8.44 28.88
N GLU A 44 -35.63 -7.76 28.75
CA GLU A 44 -36.81 -7.97 29.61
C GLU A 44 -37.37 -9.39 29.47
N ALA A 45 -37.49 -9.89 28.23
CA ALA A 45 -37.94 -11.26 27.96
C ALA A 45 -37.00 -12.30 28.58
N LYS A 46 -35.68 -12.12 28.45
CA LYS A 46 -34.68 -13.00 29.05
C LYS A 46 -34.74 -12.98 30.58
N VAL A 47 -34.90 -11.80 31.18
CA VAL A 47 -35.03 -11.66 32.64
C VAL A 47 -36.31 -12.34 33.13
N ASN A 48 -37.43 -12.15 32.44
CA ASN A 48 -38.70 -12.79 32.81
C ASN A 48 -38.61 -14.31 32.69
N PHE A 49 -38.01 -14.83 31.61
CA PHE A 49 -37.76 -16.27 31.46
C PHE A 49 -36.93 -16.85 32.61
N LEU A 50 -35.86 -16.16 33.03
CA LEU A 50 -35.03 -16.60 34.16
C LEU A 50 -35.80 -16.52 35.49
N ARG A 51 -36.64 -15.50 35.69
CA ARG A 51 -37.50 -15.38 36.88
C ARG A 51 -38.51 -16.53 36.95
N ASP A 52 -39.15 -16.85 35.83
CA ASP A 52 -40.10 -17.95 35.75
C ASP A 52 -39.41 -19.28 35.99
N GLN A 53 -38.23 -19.49 35.41
CA GLN A 53 -37.43 -20.69 35.64
C GLN A 53 -37.00 -20.83 37.12
N ALA A 54 -36.60 -19.74 37.76
CA ALA A 54 -36.26 -19.73 39.19
C ALA A 54 -37.47 -20.06 40.06
N ARG A 55 -38.64 -19.47 39.75
CA ARG A 55 -39.91 -19.78 40.43
C ARG A 55 -40.32 -21.23 40.25
N SER A 56 -40.15 -21.81 39.05
CA SER A 56 -40.45 -23.23 38.83
C SER A 56 -39.51 -24.18 39.58
N LYS A 57 -38.26 -23.79 39.81
CA LYS A 57 -37.28 -24.60 40.56
C LYS A 57 -37.41 -24.44 42.08
N TYR A 58 -37.99 -23.35 42.56
CA TYR A 58 -38.06 -23.01 43.97
C TYR A 58 -39.51 -23.06 44.48
N ASP A 59 -39.86 -24.15 45.16
CA ASP A 59 -41.20 -24.44 45.71
C ASP A 59 -41.52 -23.69 47.03
N GLY A 60 -40.86 -22.54 47.28
CA GLY A 60 -41.13 -21.73 48.47
C GLY A 60 -40.82 -22.37 49.83
N ARG A 61 -40.30 -23.60 49.88
CA ARG A 61 -40.02 -24.32 51.12
C ARG A 61 -38.61 -24.02 51.65
N GLU A 62 -38.48 -22.99 52.47
CA GLU A 62 -37.31 -22.83 53.33
C GLU A 62 -37.29 -23.92 54.42
N LYS A 63 -36.24 -24.75 54.42
CA LYS A 63 -35.80 -25.41 55.66
C LYS A 63 -35.05 -24.35 56.48
N THR A 64 -35.77 -23.64 57.34
CA THR A 64 -35.16 -22.86 58.43
C THR A 64 -34.49 -23.82 59.40
N ILE A 65 -33.22 -24.14 59.16
CA ILE A 65 -32.35 -24.73 60.19
C ILE A 65 -32.02 -23.58 61.13
N VAL A 66 -32.75 -23.54 62.23
CA VAL A 66 -32.58 -22.63 63.36
C VAL A 66 -31.17 -22.84 63.92
N SER A 67 -30.20 -22.05 63.45
CA SER A 67 -28.90 -21.91 64.11
C SER A 67 -28.89 -20.54 64.78
N ASN A 68 -28.99 -20.59 66.11
CA ASN A 68 -29.25 -19.47 67.00
C ASN A 68 -27.96 -18.66 67.26
N VAL A 69 -27.25 -18.29 66.20
CA VAL A 69 -26.13 -17.36 66.24
C VAL A 69 -26.51 -16.22 65.31
N LYS A 70 -26.60 -15.00 65.84
CA LYS A 70 -26.80 -13.78 65.06
C LYS A 70 -25.56 -13.55 64.18
N LEU A 71 -25.42 -14.33 63.12
CA LEU A 71 -24.61 -13.97 61.98
C LEU A 71 -25.46 -12.99 61.21
N GLU A 72 -25.23 -11.70 61.43
CA GLU A 72 -25.79 -10.65 60.60
C GLU A 72 -25.54 -11.02 59.14
N HIS A 73 -26.60 -11.03 58.32
CA HIS A 73 -26.47 -11.29 56.89
C HIS A 73 -25.53 -10.22 56.34
N VAL A 74 -24.37 -10.63 55.81
CA VAL A 74 -23.42 -9.70 55.21
C VAL A 74 -24.05 -9.16 53.93
N ASN A 75 -24.78 -8.06 54.07
CA ASN A 75 -25.35 -7.32 52.95
C ASN A 75 -24.20 -6.63 52.21
N PHE A 76 -23.63 -7.33 51.23
CA PHE A 76 -22.61 -6.77 50.33
C PHE A 76 -23.07 -5.48 49.61
N PHE A 77 -24.38 -5.23 49.60
CA PHE A 77 -25.01 -4.06 49.00
C PHE A 77 -25.59 -3.07 50.02
N ALA A 78 -25.31 -3.22 51.32
CA ALA A 78 -25.78 -2.26 52.34
C ALA A 78 -25.30 -0.84 52.04
N ASP A 79 -24.01 -0.67 51.71
CA ASP A 79 -23.44 0.63 51.34
C ASP A 79 -24.05 1.23 50.06
N LEU A 80 -24.66 0.38 49.24
CA LEU A 80 -25.21 0.69 47.94
C LEU A 80 -26.70 1.08 48.04
N GLU A 81 -27.45 0.47 48.96
CA GLU A 81 -28.81 0.89 49.36
C GLU A 81 -28.79 2.13 50.27
N ASP A 82 -27.79 2.25 51.15
CA ASP A 82 -27.54 3.42 51.99
C ASP A 82 -27.09 4.65 51.17
N GLY A 83 -26.87 4.49 49.85
CA GLY A 83 -26.50 5.58 48.95
C GLY A 83 -25.10 6.14 49.17
N LYS A 84 -24.22 5.43 49.89
CA LYS A 84 -22.81 5.83 50.04
C LYS A 84 -22.00 5.62 48.75
N ILE A 85 -22.44 4.70 47.89
CA ILE A 85 -21.81 4.41 46.61
C ILE A 85 -22.68 5.02 45.49
N ASP A 86 -22.24 6.16 44.97
CA ASP A 86 -22.88 6.80 43.82
C ASP A 86 -22.65 5.98 42.53
N TYR A 87 -23.66 5.23 42.10
CA TYR A 87 -23.66 4.52 40.81
C TYR A 87 -23.42 5.42 39.59
N ASN A 88 -23.73 6.71 39.76
CA ASN A 88 -23.61 7.71 38.71
C ASN A 88 -22.25 8.43 38.76
N ARG A 89 -21.34 8.04 39.65
CA ARG A 89 -19.97 8.55 39.68
C ARG A 89 -19.16 7.77 38.64
N PRO A 90 -18.86 8.37 37.48
CA PRO A 90 -18.02 7.70 36.50
C PRO A 90 -16.66 7.41 37.13
N ASN A 91 -16.07 6.27 36.75
CA ASN A 91 -14.73 5.92 37.17
C ASN A 91 -13.77 7.05 36.74
N ALA A 92 -13.15 7.73 37.71
CA ALA A 92 -12.26 8.87 37.45
C ALA A 92 -11.12 8.51 36.49
N ASN A 93 -10.69 7.25 36.50
CA ASN A 93 -9.69 6.75 35.56
C ASN A 93 -10.23 6.64 34.12
N HIS A 94 -11.51 6.26 33.96
CA HIS A 94 -12.18 6.15 32.66
C HIS A 94 -12.41 7.50 31.99
N GLU A 95 -12.73 8.53 32.77
CA GLU A 95 -12.87 9.90 32.23
C GLU A 95 -11.54 10.48 31.79
N ARG A 96 -10.47 10.20 32.56
CA ARG A 96 -9.11 10.59 32.20
C ARG A 96 -8.66 9.91 30.91
N GLU A 97 -8.87 8.60 30.80
CA GLU A 97 -8.53 7.84 29.59
C GLU A 97 -9.29 8.38 28.36
N LYS A 98 -10.61 8.60 28.47
CA LYS A 98 -11.40 9.22 27.39
C LYS A 98 -10.92 10.62 27.02
N LYS A 99 -10.50 11.42 27.99
CA LYS A 99 -9.97 12.77 27.74
C LYS A 99 -8.63 12.69 27.01
N GLU A 100 -7.74 11.80 27.43
CA GLU A 100 -6.47 11.55 26.75
C GLU A 100 -6.66 11.01 25.34
N GLU A 101 -7.61 10.12 25.11
CA GLU A 101 -7.95 9.62 23.78
C GLU A 101 -8.45 10.74 22.86
N LYS A 102 -9.32 11.61 23.36
CA LYS A 102 -9.78 12.79 22.63
C LYS A 102 -8.62 13.72 22.32
N GLU A 103 -7.77 14.02 23.30
CA GLU A 103 -6.60 14.87 23.10
C GLU A 103 -5.59 14.24 22.12
N LYS A 104 -5.37 12.92 22.18
CA LYS A 104 -4.52 12.19 21.22
C LYS A 104 -5.11 12.26 19.81
N TYR A 105 -6.42 12.08 19.67
CA TYR A 105 -7.14 12.20 18.41
C TYR A 105 -7.10 13.63 17.85
N GLU A 106 -7.35 14.62 18.69
CA GLU A 106 -7.29 16.04 18.34
C GLU A 106 -5.85 16.45 17.99
N LYS A 107 -4.84 15.97 18.72
CA LYS A 107 -3.42 16.14 18.37
C LYS A 107 -3.10 15.48 17.02
N GLN A 108 -3.60 14.26 16.79
CA GLN A 108 -3.38 13.51 15.56
C GLN A 108 -4.05 14.17 14.33
N ILE A 109 -5.20 14.81 14.52
CA ILE A 109 -5.90 15.58 13.48
C ILE A 109 -5.39 17.01 13.34
N GLY A 110 -4.62 17.50 14.31
CA GLY A 110 -4.14 18.88 14.35
C GLY A 110 -5.20 19.89 14.80
N TYR A 111 -6.25 19.43 15.49
CA TYR A 111 -7.19 20.32 16.20
C TYR A 111 -6.59 20.87 17.48
N LEU A 112 -5.82 20.03 18.19
CA LEU A 112 -5.10 20.41 19.41
C LEU A 112 -3.59 20.40 19.15
N THR A 113 -3.09 21.45 18.51
CA THR A 113 -1.66 21.67 18.29
C THR A 113 -1.14 22.67 19.32
N TYR A 114 -0.44 22.18 20.34
CA TYR A 114 0.22 23.08 21.29
C TYR A 114 1.42 23.72 20.60
N LEU A 115 1.38 25.04 20.50
CA LEU A 115 2.47 25.86 20.03
C LEU A 115 3.74 25.54 20.84
N GLY A 116 4.81 25.09 20.16
CA GLY A 116 6.08 24.76 20.79
C GLY A 116 6.39 23.27 20.97
N GLN A 117 5.45 22.34 20.74
CA GLN A 117 5.71 20.89 20.88
C GLN A 117 6.73 20.34 19.89
N ASP A 118 6.79 20.92 18.68
CA ASP A 118 7.76 20.54 17.65
C ASP A 118 9.07 21.33 17.73
N THR A 119 9.24 22.16 18.76
CA THR A 119 10.51 22.87 18.92
C THR A 119 11.63 21.89 19.24
N ASN A 120 12.81 22.20 18.72
CA ASN A 120 14.02 21.41 18.89
C ASN A 120 14.44 21.30 20.36
N GLU A 121 14.09 22.28 21.17
CA GLU A 121 14.27 22.29 22.62
C GLU A 121 13.41 21.22 23.31
N ALA A 122 12.13 21.09 22.93
CA ALA A 122 11.21 20.10 23.52
C ALA A 122 11.51 18.67 23.04
N THR A 123 11.97 18.51 21.79
CA THR A 123 12.32 17.21 21.22
C THR A 123 13.76 16.77 21.52
N GLY A 124 14.58 17.64 22.11
CA GLY A 124 16.00 17.42 22.38
C GLY A 124 16.85 17.24 21.11
N LYS A 125 16.30 17.60 19.94
CA LYS A 125 17.00 17.49 18.65
C LYS A 125 17.84 18.74 18.46
N LYS A 126 19.15 18.57 18.27
CA LYS A 126 20.01 19.69 17.89
C LYS A 126 19.86 20.01 16.41
N ASN A 127 19.84 21.29 16.10
CA ASN A 127 19.87 21.75 14.72
C ASN A 127 21.21 21.45 14.07
N TRP A 128 21.21 21.33 12.73
CA TRP A 128 22.44 21.13 11.94
C TRP A 128 23.46 22.27 12.09
N TYR A 129 23.04 23.44 12.57
CA TYR A 129 23.90 24.59 12.86
C TYR A 129 24.36 24.65 14.33
N GLU A 130 23.74 23.91 15.24
CA GLU A 130 24.15 23.82 16.65
C GLU A 130 25.28 22.80 16.86
N GLU A 131 25.38 21.80 15.98
CA GLU A 131 26.45 20.80 16.00
C GLU A 131 27.32 20.94 14.74
N LEU A 132 28.62 21.12 14.93
CA LEU A 132 29.56 21.16 13.80
C LEU A 132 29.58 19.79 13.09
N PRO A 133 29.62 19.76 11.75
CA PRO A 133 29.80 18.52 11.01
C PRO A 133 31.02 17.76 11.53
N LYS A 134 30.85 16.48 11.88
CA LYS A 134 31.91 15.59 12.44
C LYS A 134 33.23 15.63 11.65
N ARG A 135 33.15 15.90 10.33
CA ARG A 135 34.29 16.10 9.43
C ARG A 135 35.27 17.20 9.88
N LEU A 136 34.79 18.25 10.56
CA LEU A 136 35.63 19.36 11.03
C LEU A 136 36.32 19.05 12.36
N VAL A 137 35.78 18.13 13.15
CA VAL A 137 36.29 17.77 14.48
C VAL A 137 37.34 16.65 14.36
N ASP A 138 37.14 15.73 13.41
CA ASP A 138 38.06 14.62 13.14
C ASP A 138 39.17 15.06 12.15
N MET A 139 40.12 15.89 12.61
CA MET A 139 41.26 16.36 11.79
C MET A 139 42.29 15.28 11.44
N GLU A 140 42.15 14.06 11.96
CA GLU A 140 43.21 13.03 11.88
C GLU A 140 43.05 12.05 10.70
N LYS A 141 41.94 12.07 9.97
CA LYS A 141 41.65 11.06 8.94
C LYS A 141 41.37 11.71 7.60
N ASN A 142 42.43 11.94 6.81
CA ASN A 142 42.37 12.14 5.36
C ASN A 142 41.93 10.85 4.63
N VAL A 143 40.80 10.26 5.04
CA VAL A 143 40.21 9.10 4.38
C VAL A 143 39.30 9.61 3.28
N GLU A 144 39.70 9.38 2.03
CA GLU A 144 38.94 9.80 0.88
C GLU A 144 37.51 9.23 0.93
N ILE A 145 36.54 10.13 0.95
CA ILE A 145 35.12 9.77 1.04
C ILE A 145 34.66 9.22 -0.32
N GLU A 146 33.89 8.13 -0.29
CA GLU A 146 33.24 7.54 -1.46
C GLU A 146 34.17 7.05 -2.58
N THR A 147 35.35 6.53 -2.24
CA THR A 147 36.28 5.88 -3.20
C THR A 147 35.59 4.92 -4.15
N LYS A 148 34.66 4.10 -3.65
CA LYS A 148 33.88 3.15 -4.45
C LYS A 148 32.95 3.81 -5.49
N LYS A 149 32.40 4.99 -5.20
CA LYS A 149 31.58 5.72 -6.18
C LYS A 149 32.47 6.37 -7.22
N LYS A 150 33.60 6.95 -6.79
CA LYS A 150 34.59 7.56 -7.68
C LYS A 150 35.17 6.56 -8.67
N THR A 151 35.53 5.36 -8.22
CA THR A 151 36.02 4.28 -9.09
C THR A 151 34.94 3.76 -10.04
N LEU A 152 33.67 3.78 -9.62
CA LEU A 152 32.54 3.33 -10.44
C LEU A 152 32.11 4.35 -11.50
N ILE A 153 32.34 5.64 -11.25
CA ILE A 153 32.01 6.74 -12.17
C ILE A 153 33.23 7.11 -13.05
N ASP A 154 34.37 6.45 -12.85
CA ASP A 154 35.58 6.69 -13.65
C ASP A 154 35.45 6.07 -15.07
N PRO A 155 35.46 6.90 -16.14
CA PRO A 155 35.36 6.41 -17.52
C PRO A 155 36.54 5.51 -17.92
N MET A 156 37.70 5.62 -17.28
CA MET A 156 38.85 4.76 -17.57
C MET A 156 38.63 3.32 -17.13
N VAL A 157 37.86 3.10 -16.06
CA VAL A 157 37.49 1.76 -15.59
C VAL A 157 36.51 1.11 -16.57
N ASP A 158 35.56 1.89 -17.11
CA ASP A 158 34.63 1.43 -18.16
C ASP A 158 35.36 1.02 -19.44
N ILE A 159 36.28 1.86 -19.92
CA ILE A 159 37.07 1.61 -21.12
C ILE A 159 37.94 0.36 -20.95
N LYS A 160 38.59 0.18 -19.79
CA LYS A 160 39.37 -1.02 -19.49
C LYS A 160 38.53 -2.29 -19.50
N ARG A 161 37.32 -2.25 -18.91
CA ARG A 161 36.38 -3.39 -18.94
C ARG A 161 35.96 -3.74 -20.37
N TYR A 162 35.61 -2.74 -21.18
CA TYR A 162 35.23 -2.94 -22.58
C TYR A 162 36.37 -3.56 -23.40
N LEU A 163 37.59 -3.04 -23.27
CA LEU A 163 38.76 -3.58 -23.97
C LEU A 163 39.09 -5.02 -23.58
N THR A 164 38.91 -5.40 -22.31
CA THR A 164 39.10 -6.79 -21.86
C THR A 164 38.10 -7.73 -22.52
N VAL A 165 36.82 -7.35 -22.60
CA VAL A 165 35.76 -8.14 -23.27
C VAL A 165 36.02 -8.27 -24.77
N MET A 166 36.40 -7.16 -25.43
CA MET A 166 36.70 -7.16 -26.87
C MET A 166 37.96 -7.99 -27.19
N ARG A 167 38.96 -8.02 -26.29
CA ARG A 167 40.20 -8.78 -26.50
C ARG A 167 40.05 -10.28 -26.22
N SER A 168 39.08 -10.70 -25.41
CA SER A 168 38.79 -12.12 -25.21
C SER A 168 38.12 -12.80 -26.41
N GLU A 169 37.51 -12.04 -27.33
CA GLU A 169 36.97 -12.57 -28.59
C GLU A 169 37.98 -12.62 -29.74
N SER A 170 39.02 -11.77 -29.70
CA SER A 170 40.06 -11.73 -30.74
C SER A 170 41.27 -12.62 -30.43
N ALA A 171 41.15 -13.57 -29.49
CA ALA A 171 42.21 -14.52 -29.17
C ALA A 171 42.08 -15.82 -29.99
N LYS A 172 41.97 -15.67 -31.32
CA LYS A 172 42.53 -16.58 -32.32
C LYS A 172 43.17 -15.68 -33.37
N ASP A 173 44.49 -15.80 -33.50
CA ASP A 173 45.38 -15.13 -34.47
C ASP A 173 46.06 -13.80 -34.02
N GLN A 174 47.20 -13.98 -33.31
CA GLN A 174 48.53 -13.29 -33.30
C GLN A 174 48.71 -11.82 -33.78
N PRO A 175 49.82 -11.08 -33.50
CA PRO A 175 50.99 -11.33 -32.64
C PRO A 175 51.27 -10.20 -31.60
N THR A 176 52.17 -10.47 -30.67
CA THR A 176 52.73 -9.49 -29.72
C THR A 176 53.51 -8.38 -30.43
N VAL A 177 53.06 -7.12 -30.30
CA VAL A 177 53.87 -5.94 -30.62
C VAL A 177 54.42 -5.35 -29.33
N LYS A 178 55.74 -5.38 -29.20
CA LYS A 178 56.52 -4.73 -28.16
C LYS A 178 56.24 -3.23 -28.22
N THR A 179 55.82 -2.62 -27.10
CA THR A 179 55.73 -1.17 -26.99
C THR A 179 57.13 -0.62 -26.76
N GLU A 180 57.79 -0.18 -27.83
CA GLU A 180 58.90 0.77 -27.72
C GLU A 180 58.35 2.16 -27.38
N ALA A 181 58.95 2.74 -26.34
CA ALA A 181 58.61 4.05 -25.83
C ALA A 181 58.98 5.14 -26.85
N VAL A 182 57.96 5.82 -27.40
CA VAL A 182 58.15 7.05 -28.15
C VAL A 182 57.44 8.19 -27.44
N LYS A 183 58.24 9.05 -26.82
CA LYS A 183 57.84 10.36 -26.29
C LYS A 183 57.28 11.20 -27.44
N ARG A 184 56.07 11.73 -27.31
CA ARG A 184 55.58 12.79 -28.19
C ARG A 184 55.48 14.11 -27.44
N LYS A 185 56.27 15.07 -27.93
CA LYS A 185 56.17 16.49 -27.61
C LYS A 185 55.00 17.11 -28.38
N TYR A 186 54.54 18.21 -27.80
CA TYR A 186 53.59 19.19 -28.25
C TYR A 186 54.02 19.89 -29.56
N ASP A 187 53.05 20.16 -30.44
CA ASP A 187 52.86 21.37 -31.28
C ASP A 187 51.74 21.04 -32.31
N SER A 188 50.62 21.75 -32.31
CA SER A 188 50.36 23.05 -32.95
C SER A 188 49.98 22.93 -34.44
N ASP A 189 48.74 23.32 -34.69
CA ASP A 189 48.21 24.03 -35.86
C ASP A 189 47.71 23.30 -37.13
N ASN A 190 46.48 23.72 -37.49
CA ASN A 190 46.03 24.16 -38.80
C ASN A 190 45.19 23.28 -39.76
N SER A 191 44.05 23.89 -40.12
CA SER A 191 43.35 23.96 -41.42
C SER A 191 42.53 22.79 -42.00
N TYR A 192 41.20 22.99 -41.95
CA TYR A 192 40.24 23.08 -43.07
C TYR A 192 40.36 22.12 -44.27
N SER A 193 39.29 21.35 -44.52
CA SER A 193 38.70 21.23 -45.87
C SER A 193 37.29 20.64 -45.78
N ASP A 194 36.34 21.40 -46.31
CA ASP A 194 35.03 20.98 -46.83
C ASP A 194 35.15 19.83 -47.83
N GLN A 195 34.05 19.09 -48.03
CA GLN A 195 33.46 18.73 -49.34
C GLN A 195 32.12 17.99 -49.10
N GLU A 196 31.04 18.60 -49.58
CA GLU A 196 29.72 18.02 -49.82
C GLU A 196 29.77 16.91 -50.89
N SER A 197 28.78 15.99 -50.89
CA SER A 197 27.86 15.84 -52.03
C SER A 197 26.83 14.71 -51.88
N HIS A 198 25.58 15.14 -52.08
CA HIS A 198 24.37 14.51 -52.61
C HIS A 198 24.39 13.06 -53.16
N SER A 199 23.29 12.32 -52.92
CA SER A 199 22.62 11.57 -54.01
C SER A 199 21.17 11.20 -53.65
N SER A 200 20.34 11.10 -54.68
CA SER A 200 18.89 11.29 -54.71
C SER A 200 18.13 10.08 -55.29
N HIS A 201 16.81 10.02 -55.01
CA HIS A 201 15.74 9.33 -55.77
C HIS A 201 15.62 7.80 -55.54
N LYS A 202 14.45 7.13 -55.59
CA LYS A 202 13.21 7.34 -56.37
C LYS A 202 12.04 6.51 -55.77
N LYS A 203 10.81 7.00 -55.91
CA LYS A 203 9.53 6.30 -55.65
C LYS A 203 9.15 5.38 -56.81
N HIS A 204 8.36 4.33 -56.56
CA HIS A 204 7.29 3.87 -57.47
C HIS A 204 6.09 3.31 -56.71
N LYS A 205 4.92 3.40 -57.35
CA LYS A 205 3.55 3.14 -56.86
C LYS A 205 2.82 2.31 -57.92
N LYS A 206 1.77 1.58 -57.49
CA LYS A 206 0.60 1.01 -58.23
C LYS A 206 0.81 -0.34 -58.95
N ASP A 207 -0.17 -1.25 -59.10
CA ASP A 207 -1.64 -1.21 -58.97
C ASP A 207 -2.28 -2.62 -58.75
N LYS A 208 -3.58 -2.60 -58.41
CA LYS A 208 -4.66 -3.61 -58.21
C LYS A 208 -4.67 -4.88 -59.13
N LYS A 209 -5.33 -6.04 -58.85
CA LYS A 209 -6.79 -6.26 -58.59
C LYS A 209 -7.19 -7.77 -58.40
N HIS A 210 -8.34 -8.00 -57.72
CA HIS A 210 -9.32 -9.12 -57.76
C HIS A 210 -9.08 -10.51 -57.11
N LYS A 211 -9.90 -10.87 -56.09
CA LYS A 211 -10.89 -11.98 -56.15
C LYS A 211 -11.87 -11.95 -54.96
N LYS A 212 -13.17 -12.09 -55.24
CA LYS A 212 -14.30 -12.19 -54.30
C LYS A 212 -14.80 -13.65 -54.30
N HIS A 213 -15.47 -14.05 -53.22
CA HIS A 213 -16.29 -15.27 -52.96
C HIS A 213 -15.75 -16.23 -51.89
N LYS A 214 -16.14 -15.99 -50.63
CA LYS A 214 -16.60 -16.99 -49.64
C LYS A 214 -16.84 -16.28 -48.30
N LYS A 215 -18.05 -15.80 -48.04
CA LYS A 215 -18.37 -15.17 -46.75
C LYS A 215 -19.80 -15.45 -46.30
N GLU A 216 -20.15 -16.73 -46.15
CA GLU A 216 -21.37 -17.12 -45.41
C GLU A 216 -21.15 -18.24 -44.38
N LYS A 217 -20.17 -19.14 -44.54
CA LYS A 217 -19.94 -20.23 -43.56
C LYS A 217 -19.07 -19.90 -42.33
N TYR A 218 -18.43 -18.72 -42.26
CA TYR A 218 -17.52 -18.38 -41.15
C TYR A 218 -18.17 -17.53 -40.04
N LYS A 219 -19.42 -17.05 -40.23
CA LYS A 219 -20.12 -16.28 -39.19
C LYS A 219 -20.77 -17.16 -38.12
N GLU A 220 -21.03 -18.42 -38.40
CA GLU A 220 -21.70 -19.34 -37.46
C GLU A 220 -20.71 -20.11 -36.57
N SER A 221 -19.50 -20.42 -37.06
CA SER A 221 -18.42 -21.01 -36.26
C SER A 221 -17.86 -20.03 -35.23
N ILE A 222 -17.61 -18.77 -35.61
CA ILE A 222 -17.19 -17.71 -34.67
C ILE A 222 -18.26 -17.50 -33.58
N LYS A 223 -19.55 -17.59 -33.91
CA LYS A 223 -20.64 -17.37 -32.95
C LYS A 223 -20.79 -18.53 -31.94
N LYS A 224 -20.37 -19.75 -32.30
CA LYS A 224 -20.32 -20.90 -31.40
C LYS A 224 -19.07 -20.89 -30.51
N GLU A 225 -17.90 -20.55 -31.06
CA GLU A 225 -16.66 -20.42 -30.28
C GLU A 225 -16.70 -19.24 -29.30
N THR A 226 -17.27 -18.09 -29.68
CA THR A 226 -17.45 -16.96 -28.76
C THR A 226 -18.46 -17.26 -27.64
N LYS A 227 -19.46 -18.11 -27.88
CA LYS A 227 -20.41 -18.56 -26.84
C LYS A 227 -19.78 -19.56 -25.85
N SER A 228 -18.95 -20.49 -26.32
CA SER A 228 -18.22 -21.40 -25.41
C SER A 228 -17.12 -20.67 -24.64
N GLN A 229 -16.39 -19.76 -25.29
CA GLN A 229 -15.39 -18.92 -24.61
C GLN A 229 -16.00 -17.96 -23.59
N SER A 230 -17.17 -17.37 -23.86
CA SER A 230 -17.86 -16.50 -22.87
C SER A 230 -18.36 -17.26 -21.65
N ASN A 231 -18.82 -18.51 -21.79
CA ASN A 231 -19.17 -19.34 -20.62
C ASN A 231 -17.93 -19.67 -19.77
N VAL A 232 -16.80 -20.02 -20.41
CA VAL A 232 -15.51 -20.25 -19.72
C VAL A 232 -14.98 -18.96 -19.09
N ASP A 233 -15.16 -17.79 -19.73
CA ASP A 233 -14.79 -16.49 -19.16
C ASP A 233 -15.67 -16.10 -17.97
N ILE A 234 -16.98 -16.39 -18.01
CA ILE A 234 -17.88 -16.17 -16.88
C ILE A 234 -17.50 -17.08 -15.71
N GLU A 235 -17.12 -18.33 -15.96
CA GLU A 235 -16.63 -19.25 -14.93
C GLU A 235 -15.32 -18.77 -14.30
N LYS A 236 -14.39 -18.22 -15.09
CA LYS A 236 -13.18 -17.56 -14.56
C LYS A 236 -13.53 -16.36 -13.69
N LEU A 237 -14.47 -15.51 -14.12
CA LEU A 237 -14.92 -14.37 -13.32
C LEU A 237 -15.62 -14.80 -12.01
N ARG A 238 -16.33 -15.93 -12.03
CA ARG A 238 -16.92 -16.54 -10.80
C ARG A 238 -15.84 -17.08 -9.88
N ALA A 239 -14.82 -17.75 -10.40
CA ALA A 239 -13.69 -18.24 -9.60
C ALA A 239 -12.90 -17.08 -8.99
N ASP A 240 -12.61 -16.04 -9.78
CA ASP A 240 -11.97 -14.81 -9.30
C ASP A 240 -12.80 -14.11 -8.22
N ARG A 241 -14.12 -14.05 -8.39
CA ARG A 241 -15.04 -13.51 -7.39
C ARG A 241 -15.01 -14.35 -6.11
N LEU A 242 -15.06 -15.68 -6.22
CA LEU A 242 -15.01 -16.58 -5.08
C LEU A 242 -13.69 -16.44 -4.30
N LEU A 243 -12.56 -16.31 -5.00
CA LEU A 243 -11.25 -16.07 -4.40
C LEU A 243 -11.20 -14.73 -3.65
N ARG A 244 -11.80 -13.66 -4.22
CA ARG A 244 -11.92 -12.36 -3.55
C ARG A 244 -12.79 -12.47 -2.30
N GLU A 245 -13.98 -13.06 -2.41
CA GLU A 245 -14.91 -13.26 -1.28
C GLU A 245 -14.25 -14.10 -0.17
N GLN A 246 -13.49 -15.15 -0.51
CA GLN A 246 -12.71 -15.94 0.46
C GLN A 246 -11.62 -15.10 1.13
N SER A 247 -10.86 -14.30 0.37
CA SER A 247 -9.82 -13.44 0.93
C SER A 247 -10.37 -12.36 1.87
N GLU A 248 -11.52 -11.77 1.52
CA GLU A 248 -12.22 -10.81 2.36
C GLU A 248 -12.79 -11.48 3.60
N LYS A 249 -13.36 -12.69 3.47
CA LYS A 249 -13.83 -13.50 4.60
C LYS A 249 -12.69 -13.85 5.57
N LEU A 250 -11.53 -14.26 5.07
CA LEU A 250 -10.36 -14.51 5.91
C LEU A 250 -9.88 -13.23 6.60
N ARG A 251 -9.92 -12.09 5.91
CA ARG A 251 -9.55 -10.80 6.49
C ARG A 251 -10.52 -10.37 7.59
N THR A 252 -11.82 -10.52 7.38
CA THR A 252 -12.84 -10.21 8.39
C THR A 252 -12.77 -11.18 9.57
N GLU A 253 -12.57 -12.47 9.31
CA GLU A 253 -12.35 -13.48 10.35
C GLU A 253 -11.12 -13.17 11.19
N THR A 254 -10.00 -12.76 10.57
CA THR A 254 -8.79 -12.34 11.28
C THR A 254 -9.04 -11.12 12.18
N LEU A 255 -9.78 -10.12 11.69
CA LEU A 255 -10.18 -8.96 12.48
C LEU A 255 -11.11 -9.36 13.63
N MET A 256 -12.05 -10.27 13.39
CA MET A 256 -12.96 -10.78 14.41
C MET A 256 -12.23 -11.63 15.46
N ALA A 257 -11.26 -12.44 15.07
CA ALA A 257 -10.40 -13.19 15.99
C ALA A 257 -9.57 -12.23 16.88
N LYS A 258 -9.04 -11.16 16.29
CA LYS A 258 -8.35 -10.08 17.04
C LYS A 258 -9.25 -9.40 18.06
N VAL A 259 -10.54 -9.22 17.75
CA VAL A 259 -11.55 -8.66 18.67
C VAL A 259 -11.97 -9.67 19.74
N ARG A 260 -12.07 -10.95 19.39
CA ARG A 260 -12.42 -12.05 20.33
C ARG A 260 -11.29 -12.43 21.28
N GLY A 261 -10.04 -12.07 20.96
CA GLY A 261 -8.86 -12.43 21.74
C GLY A 261 -8.33 -13.84 21.45
N ASP A 262 -8.83 -14.49 20.39
CA ASP A 262 -8.35 -15.81 19.97
C ASP A 262 -6.92 -15.70 19.38
N PRO A 263 -6.02 -16.67 19.65
CA PRO A 263 -4.66 -16.63 19.14
C PRO A 263 -4.65 -16.81 17.62
N VAL A 264 -4.35 -15.73 16.88
CA VAL A 264 -4.23 -15.75 15.42
C VAL A 264 -3.00 -16.59 15.04
N PRO A 265 -3.12 -17.61 14.17
CA PRO A 265 -1.96 -18.33 13.67
C PRO A 265 -1.05 -17.37 12.89
N VAL A 266 0.18 -17.22 13.37
CA VAL A 266 1.22 -16.39 12.74
C VAL A 266 1.65 -17.08 11.44
N ILE A 267 0.92 -16.84 10.36
CA ILE A 267 1.35 -17.24 9.02
C ILE A 267 2.42 -16.23 8.60
N ALA A 268 3.66 -16.70 8.52
CA ALA A 268 4.79 -15.92 8.05
C ALA A 268 4.46 -15.31 6.66
N PRO A 269 4.73 -14.02 6.43
CA PRO A 269 4.37 -13.36 5.18
C PRO A 269 5.10 -14.02 4.01
N VAL A 270 4.33 -14.57 3.06
CA VAL A 270 4.85 -15.03 1.77
C VAL A 270 5.49 -13.84 1.07
N VAL A 271 6.81 -13.90 0.94
CA VAL A 271 7.65 -12.89 0.30
C VAL A 271 7.34 -12.89 -1.19
N THR A 272 6.48 -11.97 -1.64
CA THR A 272 6.55 -11.54 -3.02
C THR A 272 7.90 -10.84 -3.20
N LEU A 273 8.76 -11.42 -4.04
CA LEU A 273 10.09 -10.90 -4.36
C LEU A 273 9.92 -9.53 -5.04
N LYS A 274 9.81 -8.48 -4.24
CA LYS A 274 10.02 -7.11 -4.71
C LYS A 274 11.44 -7.09 -5.29
N PRO A 275 11.67 -6.52 -6.49
CA PRO A 275 13.02 -6.35 -6.99
C PRO A 275 13.80 -5.60 -5.91
N ALA A 276 14.99 -6.10 -5.57
CA ALA A 276 15.77 -5.64 -4.43
C ALA A 276 16.07 -4.13 -4.47
N ILE A 277 15.89 -3.47 -5.62
CA ILE A 277 16.17 -2.06 -5.86
C ILE A 277 14.98 -1.42 -6.58
N LYS A 278 14.42 -0.35 -6.00
CA LYS A 278 13.36 0.47 -6.62
C LYS A 278 13.98 1.42 -7.65
N GLN A 279 13.51 1.38 -8.90
CA GLN A 279 13.93 2.33 -9.94
C GLN A 279 13.54 3.76 -9.54
N LYS A 280 14.48 4.70 -9.66
CA LYS A 280 14.26 6.11 -9.30
C LYS A 280 13.45 6.89 -10.34
N TYR A 281 13.48 6.45 -11.60
CA TYR A 281 12.87 7.15 -12.73
C TYR A 281 12.01 6.19 -13.56
N ASN A 282 10.96 6.71 -14.20
CA ASN A 282 10.08 5.95 -15.08
C ASN A 282 10.83 5.55 -16.37
N SER A 283 10.84 4.25 -16.67
CA SER A 283 11.56 3.66 -17.82
C SER A 283 11.08 4.15 -19.18
N GLN A 284 9.86 4.67 -19.30
CA GLN A 284 9.32 5.22 -20.55
C GLN A 284 9.94 6.57 -20.91
N PHE A 285 10.33 7.37 -19.91
CA PHE A 285 10.73 8.76 -20.12
C PHE A 285 12.24 8.96 -20.02
N PHE A 286 12.94 8.15 -19.22
CA PHE A 286 14.40 8.23 -19.08
C PHE A 286 15.01 6.82 -19.02
N PRO A 287 15.05 6.10 -20.15
CA PRO A 287 15.46 4.69 -20.18
C PRO A 287 16.92 4.47 -19.75
N GLU A 288 17.83 5.40 -20.03
CA GLU A 288 19.25 5.28 -19.66
C GLU A 288 19.47 5.31 -18.14
N ILE A 289 18.74 6.18 -17.45
CA ILE A 289 18.86 6.37 -15.99
C ILE A 289 18.00 5.34 -15.25
N ALA A 290 16.86 4.94 -15.82
CA ALA A 290 16.04 3.84 -15.28
C ALA A 290 16.75 2.47 -15.35
N ARG A 291 17.72 2.33 -16.26
CA ARG A 291 18.60 1.16 -16.42
C ARG A 291 19.85 1.20 -15.52
N GLN A 292 19.76 1.79 -14.33
CA GLN A 292 20.84 1.81 -13.35
C GLN A 292 21.41 0.43 -12.94
N ASN A 293 20.69 -0.66 -13.26
CA ASN A 293 21.04 -2.03 -12.87
C ASN A 293 21.24 -2.99 -14.06
N VAL A 294 21.16 -2.51 -15.31
CA VAL A 294 21.47 -3.37 -16.47
C VAL A 294 22.96 -3.27 -16.71
N GLU A 295 23.67 -4.39 -16.68
CA GLU A 295 25.09 -4.41 -17.02
C GLU A 295 25.28 -3.74 -18.38
N ARG A 296 26.23 -2.81 -18.48
CA ARG A 296 26.66 -2.17 -19.74
C ARG A 296 27.46 -3.16 -20.60
N THR A 297 27.02 -4.41 -20.67
CA THR A 297 27.64 -5.41 -21.54
C THR A 297 27.15 -5.17 -22.97
N PRO A 298 28.02 -5.32 -23.99
CA PRO A 298 27.59 -5.23 -25.38
C PRO A 298 26.59 -6.35 -25.68
N ASN A 299 25.39 -5.95 -26.09
CA ASN A 299 24.29 -6.85 -26.43
C ASN A 299 24.64 -7.64 -27.71
N LYS A 300 25.16 -8.86 -27.56
CA LYS A 300 25.42 -9.77 -28.69
C LYS A 300 24.10 -10.35 -29.17
N TYR A 301 23.76 -10.04 -30.42
CA TYR A 301 22.50 -10.36 -31.05
C TYR A 301 22.12 -11.85 -30.98
N LYS A 302 20.83 -12.09 -30.73
CA LYS A 302 20.12 -13.34 -31.00
C LYS A 302 20.31 -13.72 -32.48
N LEU A 303 21.13 -14.73 -32.74
CA LEU A 303 21.08 -15.53 -33.95
C LEU A 303 20.80 -16.97 -33.50
N THR A 304 19.52 -17.29 -33.34
CA THR A 304 19.08 -18.68 -33.25
C THR A 304 18.93 -19.21 -34.67
N ASN A 305 19.70 -20.25 -34.96
CA ASN A 305 19.76 -21.02 -36.18
C ASN A 305 18.37 -21.34 -36.74
N ILE A 306 18.20 -21.12 -38.05
CA ILE A 306 17.25 -21.84 -38.89
C ILE A 306 18.12 -22.79 -39.69
N ASP A 307 18.20 -24.05 -39.27
CA ASP A 307 18.75 -25.12 -40.08
C ASP A 307 17.67 -26.19 -40.28
N SER A 308 17.41 -26.44 -41.57
CA SER A 308 16.88 -27.63 -42.26
C SER A 308 15.64 -28.35 -41.71
#